data_AF-A0A7X7SFX7-F1
#
_entry.id   AF-A0A7X7SFX7-F1
#
_cell.length_a   1.000
_cell.length_b   1.000
_cell.length_c   1.000
_cell.angle_alpha   90.00
_cell.angle_beta   90.00
_cell.angle_gamma   90.00
#
_symmetry.space_group_name_H-M   'P 1'
#
loop_
_entity.id
_entity.type
_entity.pdbx_description
1 polymer ?
#
loop_
_entity_poly.entity_id
_entity_poly.type
_entity_poly.pdbx_seq_one_letter_code
_entity_poly.pdbx_strand_id
1 'polypeptide(L)'
;MRTFDVKAGYRDLYDQVTTEFTQVDVPKMRYAAIDGTGAPGDSAEYIAAVEALYSAGYTEKFASKRYLSCDFVVGPMEALWYSDDPYATRAQATSWTVMIAQPSWITSEMLADAAATALKKRKNRALELVYLATVEEVRAVQILHIGPSETAGPTFAALHDNYLPEHQLAEAGPLHEIYLSDARRVPPEKRRTILRRPVRPL
;
A
#
# COMPACT_ATOMS: atom_id res chain seq x y z
N MET A 1 5.43 -0.80 -27.00
CA MET A 1 5.74 -0.15 -25.71
C MET A 1 5.07 -0.97 -24.62
N ARG A 2 5.83 -1.58 -23.72
CA ARG A 2 5.28 -2.36 -22.61
C ARG A 2 4.61 -1.39 -21.62
N THR A 3 3.41 -1.70 -21.14
CA THR A 3 2.69 -0.86 -20.15
C THR A 3 2.33 -1.65 -18.90
N PHE A 4 2.27 -0.99 -17.75
CA PHE A 4 1.77 -1.55 -16.50
C PHE A 4 0.85 -0.55 -15.79
N ASP A 5 -0.30 -1.03 -15.34
CA ASP A 5 -1.19 -0.32 -14.43
C ASP A 5 -1.66 -1.37 -13.41
N VAL A 6 -1.32 -1.17 -12.15
CA VAL A 6 -1.61 -2.14 -11.09
C VAL A 6 -3.11 -2.38 -10.95
N LYS A 7 -3.94 -1.34 -11.14
CA LYS A 7 -5.39 -1.45 -11.00
C LYS A 7 -6.00 -2.22 -12.15
N ALA A 8 -5.51 -1.99 -13.37
CA ALA A 8 -5.94 -2.73 -14.55
C ALA A 8 -5.42 -4.18 -14.55
N GLY A 9 -4.22 -4.41 -14.02
CA GLY A 9 -3.59 -5.74 -13.96
C GLY A 9 -4.15 -6.63 -12.85
N TYR A 10 -4.65 -6.04 -11.76
CA TYR A 10 -5.17 -6.77 -10.60
C TYR A 10 -6.55 -6.23 -10.21
N ARG A 11 -7.50 -6.26 -11.15
CA ARG A 11 -8.83 -5.63 -10.96
C ARG A 11 -9.54 -6.09 -9.69
N ASP A 12 -9.47 -7.38 -9.39
CA ASP A 12 -10.12 -7.99 -8.22
C ASP A 12 -9.51 -7.47 -6.89
N LEU A 13 -8.27 -6.98 -6.93
CA LEU A 13 -7.54 -6.46 -5.78
C LEU A 13 -7.63 -4.94 -5.62
N TYR A 14 -8.10 -4.21 -6.64
CA TYR A 14 -8.09 -2.74 -6.64
C TYR A 14 -9.39 -2.11 -7.16
N ASP A 15 -9.89 -2.52 -8.31
CA ASP A 15 -10.99 -1.85 -9.02
C ASP A 15 -12.37 -2.47 -8.75
N GLN A 16 -12.44 -3.77 -8.47
CA GLN A 16 -13.68 -4.52 -8.24
C GLN A 16 -13.99 -4.76 -6.76
N VAL A 17 -13.24 -4.14 -5.86
CA VAL A 17 -13.46 -4.28 -4.42
C VAL A 17 -14.79 -3.64 -4.02
N THR A 18 -15.62 -4.39 -3.30
CA THR A 18 -16.95 -3.99 -2.85
C THR A 18 -16.95 -3.60 -1.38
N THR A 19 -18.06 -3.06 -0.88
CA THR A 19 -18.28 -2.75 0.54
C THR A 19 -18.65 -3.99 1.36
N GLU A 20 -18.43 -5.19 0.82
CA GLU A 20 -18.66 -6.48 1.49
C GLU A 20 -17.33 -7.22 1.64
N PHE A 21 -17.17 -8.00 2.71
CA PHE A 21 -15.96 -8.79 2.90
C PHE A 21 -15.81 -9.84 1.80
N THR A 22 -14.65 -9.83 1.15
CA THR A 22 -14.32 -10.76 0.07
C THR A 22 -12.97 -11.41 0.33
N GLN A 23 -12.92 -12.74 0.28
CA GLN A 23 -11.65 -13.47 0.26
C GLN A 23 -11.01 -13.35 -1.11
N VAL A 24 -9.70 -13.05 -1.13
CA VAL A 24 -8.92 -12.88 -2.36
C VAL A 24 -7.59 -13.62 -2.26
N ASP A 25 -7.12 -14.09 -3.41
CA ASP A 25 -5.76 -14.58 -3.57
C ASP A 25 -4.87 -13.43 -4.07
N VAL A 26 -3.85 -13.10 -3.28
CA VAL A 26 -2.93 -12.00 -3.58
C VAL A 26 -1.63 -12.57 -4.10
N PRO A 27 -1.27 -12.30 -5.37
CA PRO A 27 -0.02 -12.78 -5.91
C PRO A 27 1.15 -12.06 -5.25
N LYS A 28 2.34 -12.63 -5.41
CA LYS A 28 3.59 -11.95 -5.05
C LYS A 28 3.72 -10.64 -5.83
N MET A 29 3.78 -9.52 -5.12
CA MET A 29 3.84 -8.17 -5.70
C MET A 29 5.12 -7.45 -5.28
N ARG A 30 5.62 -6.58 -6.17
CA ARG A 30 6.84 -5.81 -5.97
C ARG A 30 6.50 -4.36 -5.69
N TYR A 31 7.27 -3.73 -4.81
CA TYR A 31 6.95 -2.41 -4.32
C TYR A 31 8.18 -1.55 -4.10
N ALA A 32 8.11 -0.28 -4.46
CA ALA A 32 9.01 0.72 -3.87
C ALA A 32 8.48 0.97 -2.46
N ALA A 33 9.32 0.83 -1.45
CA ALA A 33 8.91 0.83 -0.05
C ALA A 33 9.84 1.67 0.83
N ILE A 34 9.29 2.16 1.93
CA ILE A 34 10.01 2.79 3.06
C ILE A 34 9.37 2.28 4.34
N ASP A 35 10.19 1.82 5.28
CA ASP A 35 9.78 1.44 6.62
C ASP A 35 9.88 2.64 7.57
N GLY A 36 9.05 2.64 8.62
CA GLY A 36 9.09 3.64 9.67
C GLY A 36 8.42 3.15 10.95
N THR A 37 8.47 3.98 11.98
CA THR A 37 7.97 3.63 13.32
C THR A 37 6.92 4.62 13.83
N GLY A 38 6.20 4.21 14.87
CA GLY A 38 5.19 5.01 15.54
C GLY A 38 3.81 4.95 14.88
N ALA A 39 2.82 5.44 15.64
CA ALA A 39 1.46 5.51 15.14
C ALA A 39 1.40 6.49 13.96
N PRO A 40 0.73 6.10 12.87
CA PRO A 40 0.61 6.95 11.69
C PRO A 40 -0.31 8.13 11.87
N GLY A 41 -0.08 9.13 11.03
CA GLY A 41 -0.83 10.38 11.04
C GLY A 41 -0.03 11.46 10.33
N ASP A 42 -0.02 12.65 10.92
CA ASP A 42 0.70 13.81 10.41
C ASP A 42 2.18 13.86 10.88
N SER A 43 2.78 12.69 11.18
CA SER A 43 4.17 12.67 11.59
C SER A 43 5.07 13.10 10.43
N ALA A 44 6.08 13.91 10.73
CA ALA A 44 6.99 14.42 9.71
C ALA A 44 7.72 13.29 8.96
N GLU A 45 8.02 12.19 9.66
CA GLU A 45 8.64 10.99 9.08
C GLU A 45 7.72 10.31 8.07
N TYR A 46 6.45 10.08 8.44
CA TYR A 46 5.46 9.44 7.55
C TYR A 46 5.19 10.30 6.31
N ILE A 47 4.99 11.61 6.50
CA ILE A 47 4.79 12.55 5.40
C ILE A 47 6.01 12.55 4.47
N ALA A 48 7.23 12.62 5.03
CA ALA A 48 8.46 12.58 4.25
C ALA A 48 8.61 11.27 3.47
N ALA A 49 8.26 10.12 4.06
CA ALA A 49 8.31 8.82 3.39
C ALA A 49 7.33 8.76 2.20
N VAL A 50 6.08 9.18 2.38
CA VAL A 50 5.09 9.22 1.30
C VAL A 50 5.54 10.16 0.16
N GLU A 51 6.03 11.35 0.49
CA GLU A 51 6.55 12.30 -0.51
C GLU A 51 7.78 11.76 -1.26
N ALA A 52 8.66 11.05 -0.55
CA ALA A 52 9.83 10.40 -1.13
C ALA A 52 9.43 9.30 -2.11
N LEU A 53 8.49 8.42 -1.74
CA LEU A 53 8.01 7.35 -2.61
C LEU A 53 7.38 7.88 -3.89
N TYR A 54 6.53 8.91 -3.82
CA TYR A 54 5.99 9.52 -5.03
C TYR A 54 7.09 10.18 -5.87
N SER A 55 8.05 10.86 -5.24
CA SER A 55 9.16 11.50 -5.95
C SER A 55 10.03 10.48 -6.68
N ALA A 56 10.37 9.36 -6.02
CA ALA A 56 11.11 8.26 -6.62
C ALA A 56 10.28 7.57 -7.72
N GLY A 57 9.01 7.24 -7.45
CA GLY A 57 8.13 6.54 -8.39
C GLY A 57 7.88 7.30 -9.70
N TYR A 58 7.65 8.62 -9.64
CA TYR A 58 7.56 9.43 -10.86
C TYR A 58 8.90 9.56 -11.59
N THR A 59 10.01 9.68 -10.86
CA THR A 59 11.34 9.72 -11.47
C THR A 59 11.64 8.41 -12.20
N GLU A 60 11.33 7.27 -11.58
CA GLU A 60 11.49 5.94 -12.15
C GLU A 60 10.58 5.74 -13.37
N LYS A 61 9.30 6.14 -13.29
CA LYS A 61 8.38 6.11 -14.44
C LYS A 61 8.96 6.81 -15.67
N PHE A 62 9.48 8.03 -15.49
CA PHE A 62 10.04 8.78 -16.61
C PHE A 62 11.36 8.18 -17.11
N ALA A 63 12.20 7.64 -16.22
CA ALA A 63 13.43 6.94 -16.60
C ALA A 63 13.12 5.66 -17.39
N SER A 64 12.24 4.79 -16.88
CA SER A 64 11.76 3.58 -17.56
C SER A 64 11.20 3.90 -18.95
N LYS A 65 10.35 4.93 -19.06
CA LYS A 65 9.79 5.33 -20.36
C LYS A 65 10.87 5.78 -21.35
N ARG A 66 11.87 6.53 -20.88
CA ARG A 66 12.94 7.09 -21.70
C ARG A 66 13.97 6.04 -22.14
N TYR A 67 14.43 5.20 -21.22
CA TYR A 67 15.58 4.32 -21.44
C TYR A 67 15.19 2.89 -21.79
N LEU A 68 14.01 2.42 -21.35
CA LEU A 68 13.54 1.05 -21.56
C LEU A 68 12.36 0.96 -22.54
N SER A 69 11.80 2.10 -22.99
CA SER A 69 10.54 2.12 -23.76
C SER A 69 9.41 1.34 -23.08
N CYS A 70 9.40 1.33 -21.74
CA CYS A 70 8.39 0.72 -20.89
C CYS A 70 7.73 1.82 -20.04
N ASP A 71 6.41 1.95 -20.11
CA ASP A 71 5.65 2.95 -19.35
C ASP A 71 4.84 2.28 -18.24
N PHE A 72 4.56 2.98 -17.14
CA PHE A 72 3.66 2.46 -16.11
C PHE A 72 2.95 3.56 -15.34
N VAL A 73 1.74 3.28 -14.86
CA VAL A 73 1.00 4.20 -14.00
C VAL A 73 1.53 4.07 -12.57
N VAL A 74 1.91 5.20 -11.95
CA VAL A 74 2.23 5.21 -10.51
C VAL A 74 0.95 4.88 -9.76
N GLY A 75 0.95 3.75 -9.05
CA GLY A 75 -0.22 3.22 -8.36
C GLY A 75 -0.67 4.05 -7.15
N PRO A 76 -1.76 3.63 -6.49
CA PRO A 76 -2.13 4.19 -5.19
C PRO A 76 -1.00 3.97 -4.18
N MET A 77 -0.97 4.81 -3.15
CA MET A 77 -0.16 4.52 -1.97
C MET A 77 -0.80 3.37 -1.20
N GLU A 78 0.04 2.47 -0.73
CA GLU A 78 -0.31 1.31 0.08
C GLU A 78 0.48 1.37 1.38
N ALA A 79 -0.08 0.87 2.47
CA ALA A 79 0.58 0.83 3.77
C ALA A 79 0.33 -0.50 4.49
N LEU A 80 1.40 -1.07 5.01
CA LEU A 80 1.36 -2.17 5.98
C LEU A 80 1.48 -1.57 7.39
N TRP A 81 0.56 -1.96 8.26
CA TRP A 81 0.47 -1.53 9.65
C TRP A 81 0.76 -2.73 10.56
N TYR A 82 1.86 -2.65 11.29
CA TYR A 82 2.31 -3.72 12.18
C TYR A 82 1.91 -3.42 13.62
N SER A 83 1.40 -4.43 14.30
CA SER A 83 1.09 -4.41 15.72
C SER A 83 1.22 -5.82 16.30
N ASP A 84 1.50 -5.91 17.60
CA ASP A 84 1.50 -7.18 18.32
C ASP A 84 0.06 -7.69 18.59
N ASP A 85 -0.92 -6.79 18.50
CA ASP A 85 -2.34 -7.12 18.63
C ASP A 85 -2.94 -7.40 17.23
N PRO A 86 -3.43 -8.63 16.96
CA PRO A 86 -4.05 -8.95 15.68
C PRO A 86 -5.36 -8.18 15.44
N TYR A 87 -5.99 -7.66 16.50
CA TYR A 87 -7.18 -6.81 16.44
C TYR A 87 -6.85 -5.33 16.28
N ALA A 88 -5.55 -4.98 16.21
CA ALA A 88 -5.11 -3.61 16.10
C ALA A 88 -5.65 -2.95 14.83
N THR A 89 -6.21 -1.77 15.05
CA THR A 89 -6.44 -0.78 13.99
C THR A 89 -5.14 -0.05 13.66
N ARG A 90 -5.15 0.70 12.56
CA ARG A 90 -4.06 1.61 12.17
C ARG A 90 -3.55 2.50 13.33
N ALA A 91 -4.45 2.98 14.20
CA ALA A 91 -4.09 3.86 15.32
C ALA A 91 -3.24 3.17 16.41
N GLN A 92 -3.27 1.84 16.45
CA GLN A 92 -2.54 1.00 17.42
C GLN A 92 -1.28 0.38 16.81
N ALA A 93 -0.91 0.76 15.57
CA ALA A 93 0.29 0.27 14.92
C ALA A 93 1.55 0.85 15.58
N THR A 94 2.57 0.02 15.76
CA THR A 94 3.86 0.39 16.34
C THR A 94 4.90 0.69 15.27
N SER A 95 4.73 0.13 14.08
CA SER A 95 5.56 0.38 12.91
C SER A 95 4.76 0.22 11.62
N TRP A 96 5.34 0.67 10.52
CA TRP A 96 4.68 0.68 9.22
C TRP A 96 5.66 0.55 8.07
N THR A 97 5.14 0.06 6.94
CA THR A 97 5.81 0.12 5.64
C THR A 97 4.86 0.83 4.67
N VAL A 98 5.24 2.00 4.17
CA VAL A 98 4.52 2.64 3.05
C VAL A 98 5.12 2.17 1.74
N MET A 99 4.28 2.01 0.73
CA MET A 99 4.71 1.36 -0.50
C MET A 99 3.89 1.77 -1.74
N ILE A 100 4.49 1.64 -2.91
CA ILE A 100 3.86 1.85 -4.23
C ILE A 100 4.25 0.72 -5.16
N ALA A 101 3.26 0.01 -5.71
CA ALA A 101 3.47 -1.14 -6.59
C ALA A 101 4.35 -0.81 -7.81
N GLN A 102 5.28 -1.71 -8.12
CA GLN A 102 6.24 -1.59 -9.22
C GLN A 102 6.07 -2.72 -10.23
N PRO A 103 6.25 -2.44 -11.53
CA PRO A 103 6.27 -3.48 -12.55
C PRO A 103 7.46 -4.44 -12.41
N SER A 104 7.32 -5.65 -12.96
CA SER A 104 8.34 -6.70 -12.83
C SER A 104 9.68 -6.41 -13.53
N TRP A 105 9.77 -5.40 -14.38
CA TRP A 105 11.03 -5.01 -15.04
C TRP A 105 11.84 -3.99 -14.24
N ILE A 106 11.27 -3.36 -13.21
CA ILE A 106 12.00 -2.42 -12.35
C ILE A 106 12.93 -3.24 -11.45
N THR A 107 14.21 -2.90 -11.42
CA THR A 107 15.19 -3.54 -10.53
C THR A 107 15.49 -2.64 -9.34
N SER A 108 16.17 -3.20 -8.33
CA SER A 108 16.56 -2.44 -7.14
C SER A 108 17.52 -1.30 -7.50
N GLU A 109 18.41 -1.53 -8.48
CA GLU A 109 19.36 -0.54 -8.98
C GLU A 109 18.65 0.61 -9.70
N MET A 110 17.68 0.31 -10.56
CA MET A 110 16.87 1.34 -11.23
C MET A 110 16.15 2.24 -10.22
N LEU A 111 15.47 1.61 -9.25
CA LEU A 111 14.77 2.34 -8.21
C LEU A 111 15.72 3.20 -7.35
N ALA A 112 16.91 2.66 -7.00
CA ALA A 112 17.92 3.41 -6.25
C ALA A 112 18.45 4.62 -7.05
N ASP A 113 18.70 4.46 -8.35
CA ASP A 113 19.12 5.55 -9.24
C ASP A 113 18.05 6.64 -9.36
N ALA A 114 16.78 6.24 -9.46
CA ALA A 114 15.66 7.17 -9.46
C ALA A 114 15.53 7.93 -8.13
N ALA A 115 15.68 7.24 -7.00
CA ALA A 115 15.65 7.86 -5.68
C ALA A 115 16.80 8.86 -5.50
N ALA A 116 18.04 8.49 -5.88
CA ALA A 116 19.19 9.38 -5.86
C ALA A 116 19.03 10.59 -6.80
N THR A 117 18.39 10.40 -7.96
CA THR A 117 18.07 11.48 -8.88
C THR A 117 17.02 12.44 -8.31
N ALA A 118 15.98 11.91 -7.66
CA ALA A 118 14.97 12.71 -6.98
C ALA A 118 15.58 13.50 -5.80
N LEU A 119 16.54 12.90 -5.09
CA LEU A 119 17.18 13.48 -3.91
C LEU A 119 17.88 14.80 -4.22
N LYS A 120 18.59 14.85 -5.37
CA LYS A 120 19.25 16.05 -5.88
C LYS A 120 18.28 17.22 -6.08
N LYS A 121 17.00 16.95 -6.34
CA LYS A 121 15.96 17.96 -6.64
C LYS A 121 15.09 18.32 -5.44
N ARG A 122 14.76 17.35 -4.58
CA ARG A 122 13.75 17.50 -3.52
C ARG A 122 14.33 17.73 -2.13
N LYS A 123 15.60 17.38 -1.90
CA LYS A 123 16.28 17.45 -0.59
C LYS A 123 15.60 16.66 0.55
N ASN A 124 14.57 15.86 0.26
CA ASN A 124 13.94 14.96 1.22
C ASN A 124 14.85 13.74 1.47
N ARG A 125 15.37 13.58 2.70
CA ARG A 125 16.28 12.50 3.07
C ARG A 125 15.63 11.11 3.08
N ALA A 126 14.30 11.00 3.21
CA ALA A 126 13.62 9.70 3.17
C ALA A 126 13.82 8.98 1.82
N LEU A 127 14.22 9.68 0.76
CA LEU A 127 14.63 9.06 -0.51
C LEU A 127 15.83 8.13 -0.38
N GLU A 128 16.68 8.30 0.64
CA GLU A 128 17.82 7.41 0.93
C GLU A 128 17.36 6.07 1.52
N LEU A 129 16.11 5.98 1.99
CA LEU A 129 15.50 4.79 2.60
C LEU A 129 14.69 3.95 1.61
N VAL A 130 14.53 4.42 0.37
CA VAL A 130 13.70 3.73 -0.64
C VAL A 130 14.37 2.41 -1.03
N TYR A 131 13.64 1.32 -0.90
CA TYR A 131 14.06 0.00 -1.35
C TYR A 131 12.98 -0.71 -2.17
N LEU A 132 13.37 -1.76 -2.89
CA LEU A 132 12.46 -2.60 -3.65
C LEU A 132 12.04 -3.81 -2.84
N ALA A 133 10.87 -3.75 -2.24
CA ALA A 133 10.27 -4.83 -1.47
C ALA A 133 9.56 -5.85 -2.38
N THR A 134 9.39 -7.05 -1.84
CA THR A 134 8.46 -8.03 -2.39
C THR A 134 7.54 -8.52 -1.28
N VAL A 135 6.23 -8.35 -1.47
CA VAL A 135 5.20 -8.71 -0.49
C VAL A 135 4.40 -9.88 -1.03
N GLU A 136 4.13 -10.84 -0.14
CA GLU A 136 3.42 -12.08 -0.44
C GLU A 136 2.38 -12.30 0.67
N GLU A 137 1.13 -11.88 0.41
CA GLU A 137 0.02 -12.06 1.35
C GLU A 137 -0.67 -13.42 1.15
N VAL A 138 -0.55 -14.01 -0.05
CA VAL A 138 -1.14 -15.29 -0.48
C VAL A 138 -2.66 -15.31 -0.44
N ARG A 139 -3.26 -15.27 0.75
CA ARG A 139 -4.71 -15.23 1.00
C ARG A 139 -5.02 -14.06 1.91
N ALA A 140 -6.02 -13.28 1.55
CA ALA A 140 -6.48 -12.16 2.37
C ALA A 140 -8.01 -12.04 2.35
N VAL A 141 -8.56 -11.36 3.35
CA VAL A 141 -9.91 -10.79 3.31
C VAL A 141 -9.76 -9.30 3.02
N GLN A 142 -10.56 -8.76 2.10
CA GLN A 142 -10.57 -7.33 1.82
C GLN A 142 -11.98 -6.76 1.74
N ILE A 143 -12.08 -5.46 1.97
CA ILE A 143 -13.32 -4.68 1.90
C ILE A 143 -13.00 -3.23 1.50
N LEU A 144 -13.89 -2.61 0.75
CA LEU A 144 -13.82 -1.19 0.43
C LEU A 144 -14.44 -0.36 1.56
N HIS A 145 -13.61 0.44 2.23
CA HIS A 145 -14.05 1.46 3.17
C HIS A 145 -14.29 2.79 2.46
N ILE A 146 -15.44 3.42 2.75
CA ILE A 146 -15.80 4.75 2.24
C ILE A 146 -15.90 5.71 3.43
N GLY A 147 -15.05 6.72 3.42
CA GLY A 147 -14.90 7.68 4.50
C GLY A 147 -13.44 7.81 4.97
N PRO A 148 -13.19 8.55 6.07
CA PRO A 148 -11.87 8.63 6.69
C PRO A 148 -11.40 7.24 7.15
N SER A 149 -10.13 6.91 6.94
CA SER A 149 -9.55 5.62 7.39
C SER A 149 -9.70 5.40 8.89
N GLU A 150 -9.69 6.49 9.65
CA GLU A 150 -9.78 6.51 11.12
C GLU A 150 -11.16 6.01 11.61
N THR A 151 -12.18 6.02 10.74
CA THR A 151 -13.52 5.54 11.07
C THR A 151 -13.75 4.08 10.68
N ALA A 152 -12.70 3.34 10.30
CA ALA A 152 -12.79 1.93 9.94
C ALA A 152 -12.95 0.98 11.14
N GLY A 153 -12.93 1.49 12.37
CA GLY A 153 -13.04 0.68 13.61
C GLY A 153 -14.20 -0.33 13.60
N PRO A 154 -15.45 0.05 13.28
CA PRO A 154 -16.57 -0.88 13.18
C PRO A 154 -16.37 -1.97 12.11
N THR A 155 -15.71 -1.65 11.00
CA THR A 155 -15.37 -2.63 9.96
C THR A 155 -14.38 -3.66 10.48
N PHE A 156 -13.34 -3.24 11.22
CA PHE A 156 -12.41 -4.17 11.85
C PHE A 156 -13.11 -5.05 12.89
N ALA A 157 -13.95 -4.48 13.75
CA ALA A 157 -14.73 -5.27 14.70
C ALA A 157 -15.58 -6.33 13.98
N ALA A 158 -16.29 -5.97 12.91
CA ALA A 158 -17.11 -6.92 12.15
C ALA A 158 -16.27 -8.03 11.47
N LEU A 159 -15.06 -7.70 10.99
CA LEU A 159 -14.12 -8.69 10.43
C LEU A 159 -13.74 -9.71 11.50
N HIS A 160 -13.31 -9.23 12.66
CA HIS A 160 -12.74 -10.05 13.73
C HIS A 160 -13.80 -10.85 14.51
N ASP A 161 -14.93 -10.22 14.84
CA ASP A 161 -15.94 -10.81 15.71
C ASP A 161 -16.90 -11.75 14.97
N ASN A 162 -17.06 -11.57 13.65
CA ASN A 162 -18.03 -12.31 12.85
C ASN A 162 -17.38 -13.06 11.67
N TYR A 163 -16.78 -12.33 10.73
CA TYR A 163 -16.37 -12.92 9.44
C TYR A 163 -15.27 -13.98 9.60
N LEU A 164 -14.19 -13.68 10.34
CA LEU A 164 -13.10 -14.64 10.50
C LEU A 164 -13.56 -15.94 11.22
N PRO A 165 -14.30 -15.88 12.34
CA PRO A 165 -14.87 -17.08 12.98
C PRO A 165 -15.80 -17.88 12.08
N GLU A 166 -16.74 -17.23 11.37
CA GLU A 166 -17.70 -17.89 10.48
C GLU A 166 -17.01 -18.66 9.35
N HIS A 167 -15.87 -18.16 8.88
CA HIS A 167 -15.10 -18.74 7.79
C HIS A 167 -13.94 -19.63 8.23
N GLN A 168 -13.78 -19.91 9.53
CA GLN A 168 -12.67 -20.70 10.10
C GLN A 168 -11.28 -20.14 9.72
N LEU A 169 -11.12 -18.83 9.82
CA LEU A 169 -9.90 -18.11 9.47
C LEU A 169 -9.27 -17.46 10.70
N ALA A 170 -7.94 -17.31 10.64
CA ALA A 170 -7.14 -16.50 11.55
C ALA A 170 -6.27 -15.52 10.76
N GLU A 171 -5.85 -14.45 11.39
CA GLU A 171 -4.93 -13.47 10.83
C GLU A 171 -3.56 -14.10 10.57
N ALA A 172 -2.91 -13.63 9.49
CA ALA A 172 -1.62 -14.14 9.04
C ALA A 172 -0.59 -13.03 8.75
N GLY A 173 -0.89 -11.77 9.09
CA GLY A 173 0.00 -10.66 8.75
C GLY A 173 -0.51 -9.28 9.16
N PRO A 174 0.25 -8.23 8.81
CA PRO A 174 -0.10 -6.84 9.12
C PRO A 174 -1.41 -6.41 8.45
N LEU A 175 -2.04 -5.37 8.99
CA LEU A 175 -3.15 -4.70 8.29
C LEU A 175 -2.58 -4.02 7.04
N HIS A 176 -3.21 -4.24 5.90
CA HIS A 176 -2.84 -3.61 4.64
C HIS A 176 -3.93 -2.62 4.21
N GLU A 177 -3.60 -1.33 4.16
CA GLU A 177 -4.48 -0.29 3.63
C GLU A 177 -4.02 0.18 2.25
N ILE A 178 -4.95 0.27 1.29
CA ILE A 178 -4.69 0.75 -0.08
C ILE A 178 -5.51 2.01 -0.33
N TYR A 179 -4.84 3.16 -0.48
CA TYR A 179 -5.48 4.46 -0.58
C TYR A 179 -5.81 4.82 -2.03
N LEU A 180 -7.02 4.48 -2.46
CA LEU A 180 -7.49 4.73 -3.83
C LEU A 180 -7.76 6.22 -4.12
N SER A 181 -7.93 7.03 -3.08
CA SER A 181 -8.24 8.46 -3.16
C SER A 181 -7.06 9.32 -2.74
N ASP A 182 -6.77 10.38 -3.49
CA ASP A 182 -5.83 11.42 -3.05
C ASP A 182 -6.49 12.28 -1.98
N ALA A 183 -6.04 12.15 -0.73
CA ALA A 183 -6.58 12.85 0.43
C ALA A 183 -6.56 14.39 0.31
N ARG A 184 -5.71 14.94 -0.57
CA ARG A 184 -5.62 16.38 -0.85
C ARG A 184 -6.69 16.86 -1.83
N ARG A 185 -7.30 15.94 -2.58
CA ARG A 185 -8.25 16.25 -3.68
C ARG A 185 -9.66 15.77 -3.37
N VAL A 186 -9.79 14.72 -2.57
CA VAL A 186 -11.06 14.07 -2.27
C VAL A 186 -11.49 14.40 -0.84
N PRO A 187 -12.71 14.93 -0.65
CA PRO A 187 -13.20 15.27 0.69
C PRO A 187 -13.36 14.00 1.55
N PRO A 188 -13.15 14.07 2.88
CA PRO A 188 -13.03 12.90 3.75
C PRO A 188 -14.14 11.85 3.60
N GLU A 189 -15.38 12.28 3.46
CA GLU A 189 -16.57 11.43 3.35
C GLU A 189 -16.68 10.66 2.03
N LYS A 190 -15.88 11.01 1.01
CA LYS A 190 -15.83 10.32 -0.29
C LYS A 190 -14.52 9.57 -0.50
N ARG A 191 -13.62 9.58 0.48
CA ARG A 191 -12.35 8.85 0.37
C ARG A 191 -12.62 7.36 0.34
N ARG A 192 -11.87 6.67 -0.51
CA ARG A 192 -11.95 5.23 -0.73
C ARG A 192 -10.63 4.61 -0.34
N THR A 193 -10.68 3.67 0.60
CA THR A 193 -9.54 2.89 1.06
C THR A 193 -9.93 1.42 1.04
N ILE A 194 -9.11 0.56 0.45
CA ILE A 194 -9.31 -0.89 0.62
C ILE A 194 -8.61 -1.27 1.93
N LEU A 195 -9.35 -1.93 2.81
CA LEU A 195 -8.82 -2.55 4.01
C LEU A 195 -8.63 -4.01 3.69
N ARG A 196 -7.41 -4.51 3.83
CA ARG A 196 -7.06 -5.90 3.56
C ARG A 196 -6.34 -6.50 4.77
N ARG A 197 -6.76 -7.70 5.16
CA ARG A 197 -6.14 -8.47 6.23
C ARG A 197 -5.68 -9.82 5.68
N PRO A 198 -4.37 -10.12 5.67
CA PRO A 198 -3.87 -11.46 5.36
C PRO A 198 -4.44 -12.49 6.34
N VAL A 199 -4.84 -13.65 5.83
CA VAL A 199 -5.49 -14.71 6.62
C VAL A 199 -4.94 -16.09 6.29
N ARG A 200 -5.10 -17.02 7.22
CA ARG A 200 -4.82 -18.44 7.09
C ARG A 200 -5.97 -19.26 7.66
N PRO A 201 -6.15 -20.52 7.27
CA PRO A 201 -7.04 -21.43 7.97
C PRO A 201 -6.67 -21.54 9.47
N LEU A 202 -7.69 -21.67 10.32
CA LEU A 202 -7.53 -22.00 11.74
C LEU A 202 -6.83 -23.35 11.95
#